data_AF-A0A0J9T0R7-F1
#
_entry.id   AF-A0A0J9T0R7-F1
#
_cell.length_a   1.000
_cell.length_b   1.000
_cell.length_c   1.000
_cell.angle_alpha   90.00
_cell.angle_beta   90.00
_cell.angle_gamma   90.00
#
_symmetry.space_group_name_H-M   'P 1'
#
loop_
_entity.id
_entity.type
_entity.pdbx_description
1 polymer ?
#
loop_
_entity_poly.entity_id
_entity_poly.type
_entity_poly.pdbx_seq_one_letter_code
_entity_poly.pdbx_strand_id
1 'polypeptide(L)'
;MKNNKNAFIKKIFSKYGLRFILFALSPMLGIIFPILFEGPKGQQLIPHCWASNHPAYISRNPNVKCDAPYKISHDILGPIYVLNFVLFYILLIIVFLTILYTIKKVMKYERLKSGKGKMKGK
;
A
#
# COMPACT_ATOMS: atom_id res chain seq x y z
N MET A 1 -28.40 -30.16 3.67
CA MET A 1 -27.58 -29.48 2.64
C MET A 1 -26.25 -29.05 3.26
N LYS A 2 -25.13 -29.71 2.89
CA LYS A 2 -23.81 -29.46 3.48
C LYS A 2 -23.27 -28.10 3.02
N ASN A 3 -22.86 -27.27 3.97
CA ASN A 3 -22.53 -25.86 3.82
C ASN A 3 -21.31 -25.62 2.90
N ASN A 4 -21.54 -25.42 1.61
CA ASN A 4 -20.51 -25.21 0.58
C ASN A 4 -19.86 -23.80 0.59
N LYS A 5 -19.85 -23.08 1.72
CA LYS A 5 -19.14 -21.78 1.86
C LYS A 5 -17.66 -21.93 1.51
N ASN A 6 -17.04 -23.02 1.98
CA ASN A 6 -15.64 -23.33 1.67
C ASN A 6 -15.43 -23.58 0.18
N ALA A 7 -16.39 -24.18 -0.54
CA ALA A 7 -16.28 -24.39 -1.98
C ALA A 7 -16.36 -23.08 -2.77
N PHE A 8 -17.22 -22.15 -2.37
CA PHE A 8 -17.37 -20.86 -3.05
C PHE A 8 -16.15 -19.95 -2.84
N ILE A 9 -15.64 -19.87 -1.61
CA ILE A 9 -14.40 -19.15 -1.29
C ILE A 9 -13.23 -19.77 -2.05
N LYS A 10 -13.11 -21.11 -2.06
CA LYS A 10 -12.05 -21.82 -2.81
C LYS A 10 -12.13 -21.56 -4.31
N LYS A 11 -13.34 -21.44 -4.88
CA LYS A 11 -13.53 -21.13 -6.31
C LYS A 11 -13.11 -19.70 -6.64
N ILE A 12 -13.47 -18.72 -5.79
CA ILE A 12 -13.03 -17.32 -5.91
C ILE A 12 -11.51 -17.23 -5.77
N PHE A 13 -10.93 -17.85 -4.75
CA PHE A 13 -9.48 -17.85 -4.53
C PHE A 13 -8.74 -18.56 -5.68
N SER A 14 -9.26 -19.65 -6.24
CA SER A 14 -8.61 -20.32 -7.37
C SER A 14 -8.60 -19.47 -8.66
N LYS A 15 -9.61 -18.59 -8.82
CA LYS A 15 -9.77 -17.79 -10.05
C LYS A 15 -9.18 -16.38 -9.94
N TYR A 16 -9.22 -15.79 -8.75
CA TYR A 16 -8.83 -14.41 -8.50
C TYR A 16 -7.74 -14.27 -7.43
N GLY A 17 -7.39 -15.34 -6.72
CA GLY A 17 -6.43 -15.30 -5.60
C GLY A 17 -5.07 -14.78 -6.03
N LEU A 18 -4.52 -15.29 -7.15
CA LEU A 18 -3.23 -14.79 -7.66
C LEU A 18 -3.28 -13.31 -8.04
N ARG A 19 -4.34 -12.87 -8.73
CA ARG A 19 -4.52 -11.45 -9.09
C ARG A 19 -4.66 -10.56 -7.87
N PHE A 20 -5.36 -11.04 -6.84
CA PHE A 20 -5.54 -10.32 -5.59
C PHE A 20 -4.23 -10.20 -4.80
N ILE A 21 -3.41 -11.26 -4.78
CA ILE A 21 -2.08 -11.25 -4.17
C ILE A 21 -1.16 -10.25 -4.89
N LEU A 22 -1.12 -10.29 -6.23
CA LEU A 22 -0.34 -9.34 -7.03
C LEU A 22 -0.80 -7.90 -6.82
N PHE A 23 -2.11 -7.67 -6.72
CA PHE A 23 -2.68 -6.36 -6.45
C PHE A 23 -2.32 -5.84 -5.05
N ALA A 24 -2.37 -6.71 -4.04
CA ALA A 24 -1.99 -6.40 -2.66
C ALA A 24 -0.47 -6.20 -2.48
N LEU A 25 0.35 -6.69 -3.41
CA LEU A 25 1.80 -6.47 -3.42
C LEU A 25 2.18 -5.08 -3.95
N SER A 26 1.33 -4.48 -4.78
CA SER A 26 1.58 -3.17 -5.42
C SER A 26 1.94 -2.04 -4.43
N PRO A 27 1.23 -1.86 -3.29
CA PRO A 27 1.59 -0.86 -2.28
C PRO A 27 2.98 -1.08 -1.69
N MET A 28 3.52 -2.31 -1.65
CA MET A 28 4.86 -2.54 -1.09
C MET A 28 5.96 -1.82 -1.86
N LEU A 29 5.74 -1.53 -3.15
CA LEU A 29 6.67 -0.73 -3.95
C LEU A 29 6.79 0.71 -3.44
N GLY A 30 5.71 1.27 -2.88
CA GLY A 30 5.72 2.62 -2.31
C GLY A 30 6.52 2.74 -1.01
N ILE A 31 6.75 1.63 -0.30
CA ILE A 31 7.50 1.58 0.96
C ILE A 31 9.01 1.59 0.71
N ILE A 32 9.46 1.26 -0.50
CA ILE A 32 10.88 1.22 -0.86
C ILE A 32 11.52 2.61 -0.72
N PHE A 33 10.81 3.67 -1.13
CA PHE A 33 11.32 5.05 -1.05
C PHE A 33 11.72 5.48 0.37
N PRO A 34 10.84 5.42 1.38
CA PRO A 34 11.22 5.80 2.74
C PRO A 34 12.32 4.88 3.30
N ILE A 35 12.36 3.60 2.97
CA ILE A 35 13.46 2.71 3.42
C ILE A 35 14.82 3.17 2.86
N LEU A 36 14.88 3.63 1.60
CA LEU A 36 16.14 4.03 0.99
C LEU A 36 16.67 5.36 1.55
N PHE A 37 15.78 6.32 1.77
CA PHE A 37 16.14 7.72 2.00
C PHE A 37 15.82 8.24 3.41
N GLU A 38 14.90 7.61 4.14
CA GLU A 38 14.59 7.96 5.53
C GLU A 38 15.38 7.12 6.52
N GLY A 39 15.83 7.77 7.60
CA GLY A 39 16.57 7.11 8.66
C GLY A 39 17.45 8.07 9.45
N PRO A 40 17.90 7.68 10.66
CA PRO A 40 18.88 8.44 11.43
C PRO A 40 20.17 8.68 10.63
N LYS A 41 20.94 9.72 10.98
CA LYS A 41 22.25 9.99 10.34
C LYS A 41 23.11 8.71 10.34
N GLY A 42 23.60 8.32 9.17
CA GLY A 42 24.47 7.14 9.01
C GLY A 42 23.75 5.79 8.98
N GLN A 43 22.42 5.75 9.14
CA GLN A 43 21.61 4.52 9.04
C GLN A 43 20.73 4.46 7.79
N GLN A 44 20.72 5.54 7.00
CA GLN A 44 20.06 5.58 5.69
C GLN A 44 20.86 4.72 4.70
N LEU A 45 20.16 3.93 3.87
CA LEU A 45 20.85 3.18 2.80
C LEU A 45 21.50 4.13 1.80
N ILE A 46 20.84 5.24 1.48
CA ILE A 46 21.35 6.27 0.58
C ILE A 46 21.37 7.61 1.33
N PRO A 47 22.47 7.93 2.02
CA PRO A 47 22.62 9.21 2.69
C PRO A 47 22.56 10.36 1.68
N HIS A 48 21.70 11.34 1.93
CA HIS A 48 21.61 12.55 1.13
C HIS A 48 21.52 13.82 1.99
N CYS A 49 21.92 14.95 1.40
CA CYS A 49 22.04 16.23 2.10
C CYS A 49 20.73 16.81 2.64
N TRP A 50 19.62 16.38 2.05
CA TRP A 50 18.26 16.86 2.31
C TRP A 50 17.46 15.92 3.20
N ALA A 51 18.08 14.88 3.76
CA ALA A 51 17.41 14.07 4.74
C ALA A 51 17.09 14.96 5.95
N SER A 52 15.91 14.78 6.54
CA SER A 52 15.46 15.55 7.71
C SER A 52 16.48 15.54 8.86
N ASN A 53 17.27 14.47 8.93
CA ASN A 53 18.29 14.29 9.93
C ASN A 53 19.67 14.83 9.52
N HIS A 54 19.91 15.38 8.34
CA HIS A 54 21.25 15.82 7.89
C HIS A 54 21.63 17.21 8.45
N PRO A 55 22.88 17.48 8.86
CA PRO A 55 23.26 18.78 9.43
C PRO A 55 23.04 19.96 8.47
N ALA A 56 23.18 19.77 7.16
CA ALA A 56 22.84 20.79 6.16
C ALA A 56 21.33 21.11 6.11
N TYR A 57 20.46 20.11 6.32
CA TYR A 57 19.01 20.30 6.41
C TYR A 57 18.63 21.05 7.70
N ILE A 58 19.14 20.60 8.84
CA ILE A 58 18.79 21.12 10.17
C ILE A 58 19.28 22.57 10.33
N SER A 59 20.49 22.88 9.86
CA SER A 59 21.08 24.19 10.06
C SER A 59 20.46 25.29 9.20
N ARG A 60 19.76 24.94 8.10
CA ARG A 60 19.31 25.87 7.01
C ARG A 60 20.40 26.85 6.56
N ASN A 61 21.67 26.56 6.87
CA ASN A 61 22.79 27.45 6.64
C ASN A 61 23.47 27.02 5.35
N PRO A 62 23.51 27.88 4.31
CA PRO A 62 24.10 27.54 3.02
C PRO A 62 25.61 27.24 3.11
N ASN A 63 26.27 27.55 4.23
CA ASN A 63 27.70 27.30 4.44
C ASN A 63 28.03 25.92 5.01
N VAL A 64 27.03 25.12 5.41
CA VAL A 64 27.29 23.74 5.88
C VAL A 64 27.53 22.85 4.68
N LYS A 65 28.81 22.49 4.47
CA LYS A 65 29.20 21.53 3.43
C LYS A 65 28.54 20.19 3.71
N CYS A 66 27.87 19.67 2.68
CA CYS A 66 27.33 18.32 2.72
C CYS A 66 28.37 17.33 2.22
N ASP A 67 28.82 16.45 3.11
CA ASP A 67 29.74 15.35 2.80
C ASP A 67 29.01 14.04 2.44
N ALA A 68 27.72 14.11 2.12
CA ALA A 68 27.02 12.93 1.63
C ALA A 68 27.65 12.45 0.31
N PRO A 69 27.92 11.14 0.16
CA PRO A 69 28.50 10.59 -1.06
C PRO A 69 27.61 10.83 -2.29
N TYR A 70 26.29 10.98 -2.07
CA TYR A 70 25.31 11.24 -3.12
C TYR A 70 24.78 12.68 -3.01
N LYS A 71 25.21 13.54 -3.94
CA LYS A 71 24.71 14.91 -4.08
C LYS A 71 23.44 14.91 -4.93
N ILE A 72 22.33 14.43 -4.37
CA ILE A 72 21.04 14.45 -5.04
C ILE A 72 20.33 15.77 -4.72
N SER A 73 19.89 16.50 -5.76
CA SER A 73 19.18 17.77 -5.58
C SER A 73 17.80 17.55 -4.94
N HIS A 74 17.44 18.43 -4.01
CA HIS A 74 16.10 18.48 -3.42
C HIS A 74 15.01 18.69 -4.48
N ASP A 75 15.31 19.51 -5.48
CA ASP A 75 14.36 19.87 -6.53
C ASP A 75 13.94 18.65 -7.37
N ILE A 76 14.73 17.58 -7.32
CA ILE A 76 14.44 16.31 -7.98
C ILE A 76 13.85 15.33 -6.97
N LEU A 77 14.49 15.15 -5.81
CA LEU A 77 14.10 14.10 -4.86
C LEU A 77 12.78 14.41 -4.14
N GLY A 78 12.53 15.68 -3.81
CA GLY A 78 11.34 16.12 -3.10
C GLY A 78 10.05 15.82 -3.87
N PRO A 79 9.91 16.26 -5.15
CA PRO A 79 8.74 15.93 -5.96
C PRO A 79 8.53 14.44 -6.14
N ILE A 80 9.60 13.66 -6.34
CA ILE A 80 9.53 12.21 -6.47
C ILE A 80 9.02 11.56 -5.19
N TYR A 81 9.54 11.99 -4.03
CA TYR A 81 9.09 11.51 -2.73
C TYR A 81 7.59 11.78 -2.51
N VAL A 82 7.14 13.01 -2.77
CA VAL A 82 5.73 13.40 -2.64
C VAL A 82 4.85 12.58 -3.60
N LEU A 83 5.27 12.42 -4.86
CA LEU A 83 4.54 11.58 -5.84
C LEU A 83 4.43 10.13 -5.36
N ASN A 84 5.52 9.54 -4.89
CA ASN A 84 5.53 8.16 -4.42
C ASN A 84 4.62 7.98 -3.20
N PHE A 85 4.68 8.91 -2.25
CA PHE A 85 3.82 8.92 -1.08
C PHE A 85 2.35 9.03 -1.47
N VAL A 86 1.98 9.98 -2.33
CA VAL A 86 0.59 10.14 -2.81
C VAL A 86 0.11 8.88 -3.53
N LEU A 87 0.92 8.31 -4.43
CA LEU A 87 0.59 7.09 -5.14
C LEU A 87 0.40 5.90 -4.19
N PHE A 88 1.25 5.77 -3.18
CA PHE A 88 1.13 4.75 -2.14
C PHE A 88 -0.21 4.84 -1.41
N TYR A 89 -0.61 6.04 -0.94
CA TYR A 89 -1.89 6.23 -0.26
C TYR A 89 -3.08 5.95 -1.18
N ILE A 90 -3.04 6.38 -2.44
CA ILE A 90 -4.11 6.10 -3.42
C ILE A 90 -4.25 4.58 -3.61
N LEU A 91 -3.15 3.86 -3.83
CA LEU A 91 -3.18 2.41 -3.98
C LEU A 91 -3.68 1.71 -2.72
N LEU A 92 -3.26 2.16 -1.55
CA LEU A 92 -3.70 1.62 -0.26
C LEU A 92 -5.21 1.81 -0.06
N ILE A 93 -5.75 2.98 -0.38
CA ILE A 93 -7.19 3.25 -0.33
C ILE A 93 -7.95 2.33 -1.29
N ILE A 94 -7.47 2.14 -2.52
CA ILE A 94 -8.12 1.25 -3.49
C ILE A 94 -8.12 -0.19 -2.97
N VAL A 95 -6.99 -0.70 -2.47
CA VAL A 95 -6.92 -2.03 -1.84
C VAL A 95 -7.93 -2.15 -0.71
N PHE A 96 -7.99 -1.16 0.19
CA PHE A 96 -8.93 -1.16 1.31
C PHE A 96 -10.40 -1.19 0.83
N LEU A 97 -10.76 -0.39 -0.17
CA LEU A 97 -12.09 -0.38 -0.77
C LEU A 97 -12.44 -1.74 -1.40
N THR A 98 -11.49 -2.39 -2.08
CA THR A 98 -11.74 -3.72 -2.66
C THR A 98 -12.00 -4.79 -1.60
N ILE A 99 -11.31 -4.72 -0.46
CA ILE A 99 -11.54 -5.63 0.67
C ILE A 99 -12.93 -5.41 1.26
N LEU A 100 -13.28 -4.16 1.56
CA LEU A 100 -14.61 -3.78 2.08
C LEU A 100 -15.73 -4.20 1.14
N TYR A 101 -15.57 -3.95 -0.17
CA TYR A 101 -16.52 -4.35 -1.20
C TYR A 101 -16.72 -5.87 -1.21
N THR A 102 -15.64 -6.64 -1.10
CA THR A 102 -15.69 -8.10 -1.07
C THR A 102 -16.47 -8.61 0.12
N ILE A 103 -16.21 -8.09 1.33
CA ILE A 103 -16.97 -8.44 2.55
C ILE A 103 -18.45 -8.09 2.40
N LYS A 104 -18.76 -6.86 1.95
CA LYS A 104 -20.15 -6.41 1.73
C LYS A 104 -20.88 -7.31 0.74
N LYS A 105 -20.21 -7.72 -0.34
CA LYS A 105 -20.77 -8.61 -1.37
C LYS A 105 -21.01 -10.02 -0.82
N VAL A 106 -20.12 -10.55 0.01
CA VAL A 106 -20.29 -11.84 0.69
C VAL A 106 -21.49 -11.80 1.65
N MET A 107 -21.62 -10.76 2.49
CA MET A 107 -22.78 -10.59 3.37
C MET A 107 -24.11 -10.51 2.60
N LYS A 108 -24.12 -9.77 1.47
CA LYS A 108 -25.30 -9.69 0.60
C LYS A 108 -25.65 -11.06 0.02
N TYR A 109 -24.65 -11.84 -0.41
CA TYR A 109 -24.85 -13.19 -0.94
C TYR A 109 -25.43 -14.16 0.11
N GLU A 110 -24.94 -14.09 1.34
CA GLU A 110 -25.45 -14.89 2.47
C GLU A 110 -26.92 -14.57 2.75
N ARG A 111 -27.30 -13.28 2.78
CA ARG A 111 -28.70 -12.85 2.98
C ARG A 111 -29.64 -13.28 1.86
N LEU A 112 -29.19 -13.20 0.60
CA LEU A 112 -29.99 -13.68 -0.55
C LEU A 112 -30.13 -15.20 -0.54
N LYS A 113 -29.11 -15.93 -0.11
CA LYS A 113 -29.16 -17.39 0.03
C LYS A 113 -30.09 -17.83 1.16
N SER A 114 -30.16 -17.09 2.27
CA SER A 114 -31.09 -17.40 3.38
C SER A 114 -32.55 -17.10 3.04
N GLY A 115 -32.82 -16.17 2.12
CA GLY A 115 -34.18 -15.87 1.65
C GLY A 115 -34.76 -16.88 0.66
N LYS A 116 -33.92 -17.59 -0.11
CA LYS A 116 -34.34 -18.47 -1.21
C LYS A 116 -35.04 -19.78 -0.77
N GLY A 117 -35.07 -20.07 0.54
CA GLY A 117 -35.69 -21.29 1.09
C GLY A 117 -37.11 -21.13 1.65
N LYS A 118 -37.74 -19.94 1.55
CA LYS A 118 -39.05 -19.65 2.17
C LYS A 118 -40.26 -19.63 1.22
N MET A 119 -40.12 -20.04 -0.04
CA MET A 119 -41.31 -20.33 -0.87
C MET A 119 -41.76 -21.76 -0.62
N LYS A 120 -42.56 -21.96 0.44
CA LYS A 120 -43.50 -23.08 0.49
C LYS A 120 -44.59 -22.77 -0.51
N GLY A 121 -44.61 -23.47 -1.64
CA GLY A 121 -45.77 -23.49 -2.52
C GLY A 121 -46.98 -23.97 -1.73
N LYS A 122 -48.05 -23.19 -1.75
CA LYS A 122 -49.41 -23.67 -1.64
C LYS A 122 -50.03 -23.48 -3.00
#